data_AF-A0A2S2QYN5-F1
#
_entry.id   AF-A0A2S2QYN5-F1
#
_cell.length_a   1.000
_cell.length_b   1.000
_cell.length_c   1.000
_cell.angle_alpha   90.00
_cell.angle_beta   90.00
_cell.angle_gamma   90.00
#
_symmetry.space_group_name_H-M   'P 1'
#
loop_
_entity.id
_entity.type
_entity.pdbx_description
1 polymer ?
#
loop_
_entity_poly.entity_id
_entity_poly.type
_entity_poly.pdbx_seq_one_letter_code
_entity_poly.pdbx_strand_id
1 'polypeptide(L)'
;MNYIQSFEKLVHEEETKLDVNQGIKLGWIEGVLNPCLLSIWGVMLFLRMPWIVGQAGIFDSILIIFISLIIIVITTFSLSAISTNGRVKGGGLYFIISRSIGPEIGASIGIL
;
A
#
# COMPACT_ATOMS: atom_id res chain seq x y z
N MET A 1 -5.99 35.96 -19.79
CA MET A 1 -5.70 34.81 -20.68
C MET A 1 -4.28 34.23 -20.53
N ASN A 2 -3.25 35.04 -20.20
CA ASN A 2 -1.84 34.59 -20.17
C ASN A 2 -1.40 33.76 -18.93
N TYR A 3 -2.12 33.81 -17.80
CA TYR A 3 -1.74 33.09 -16.57
C TYR A 3 -2.07 31.59 -16.60
N ILE A 4 -3.17 31.20 -17.27
CA ILE A 4 -3.64 29.81 -17.31
C ILE A 4 -2.73 28.96 -18.19
N GLN A 5 -2.24 29.51 -19.31
CA GLN A 5 -1.22 28.87 -20.16
C GLN A 5 0.13 28.74 -19.47
N SER A 6 0.50 29.69 -18.60
CA SER A 6 1.68 29.56 -17.75
C SER A 6 1.46 28.40 -16.77
N PHE A 7 0.29 28.34 -16.12
CA PHE A 7 -0.05 27.30 -15.14
C PHE A 7 -0.10 25.87 -15.73
N GLU A 8 -0.52 25.72 -16.99
CA GLU A 8 -0.51 24.43 -17.67
C GLU A 8 0.91 23.98 -18.06
N LYS A 9 1.82 24.95 -18.30
CA LYS A 9 3.21 24.69 -18.69
C LYS A 9 4.06 24.19 -17.54
N LEU A 10 3.93 24.75 -16.33
CA LEU A 10 4.65 24.24 -15.16
C LEU A 10 4.04 22.94 -14.60
N VAL A 11 2.73 22.68 -14.80
CA VAL A 11 2.16 21.35 -14.53
C VAL A 11 2.76 20.29 -15.46
N HIS A 12 2.89 20.59 -16.76
CA HIS A 12 3.53 19.67 -17.70
C HIS A 12 5.05 19.50 -17.45
N GLU A 13 5.73 20.53 -16.97
CA GLU A 13 7.16 20.46 -16.68
C GLU A 13 7.48 19.73 -15.36
N GLU A 14 6.56 19.74 -14.37
CA GLU A 14 6.64 18.86 -13.19
C GLU A 14 6.36 17.40 -13.54
N GLU A 15 5.33 17.08 -14.35
CA GLU A 15 5.10 15.70 -14.79
C GLU A 15 6.34 15.15 -15.51
N THR A 16 6.96 15.95 -16.39
CA THR A 16 8.13 15.50 -17.18
C THR A 16 9.40 15.31 -16.31
N LYS A 17 9.54 16.01 -15.18
CA LYS A 17 10.72 15.88 -14.28
C LYS A 17 10.61 14.71 -13.31
N LEU A 18 9.41 14.21 -13.04
CA LEU A 18 9.18 13.01 -12.23
C LEU A 18 9.50 11.71 -13.00
N ASP A 19 9.49 11.74 -14.34
CA ASP A 19 9.74 10.58 -15.20
C ASP A 19 11.23 10.34 -15.55
N VAL A 20 12.17 11.06 -14.91
CA VAL A 20 13.62 10.95 -15.21
C VAL A 20 14.42 10.45 -14.02
N ASN A 21 13.96 9.39 -13.39
CA ASN A 21 14.86 8.48 -12.70
C ASN A 21 14.50 7.08 -13.20
N GLN A 22 15.32 6.54 -14.10
CA GLN A 22 15.26 5.12 -14.47
C GLN A 22 15.66 4.31 -13.23
N GLY A 23 14.77 4.28 -12.25
CA GLY A 23 14.89 3.47 -11.06
C GLY A 23 15.01 2.01 -11.49
N ILE A 24 15.86 1.28 -10.78
CA ILE A 24 16.03 -0.16 -10.95
C ILE A 24 14.63 -0.77 -10.97
N LYS A 25 14.24 -1.39 -12.09
CA LYS A 25 12.99 -2.14 -12.19
C LYS A 25 13.09 -3.34 -11.26
N LEU A 26 12.59 -3.18 -10.04
CA LEU A 26 12.50 -4.27 -9.08
C LEU A 26 11.48 -5.29 -9.61
N GLY A 27 11.84 -6.58 -9.52
CA GLY A 27 10.89 -7.67 -9.76
C GLY A 27 9.81 -7.73 -8.67
N TRP A 28 8.78 -8.55 -8.86
CA TRP A 28 7.71 -8.71 -7.87
C TRP A 28 8.21 -9.30 -6.53
N ILE A 29 9.25 -10.13 -6.56
CA ILE A 29 9.85 -10.72 -5.36
C ILE A 29 10.57 -9.64 -4.53
N GLU A 30 11.55 -8.97 -5.12
CA GLU A 30 12.38 -7.98 -4.43
C GLU A 30 11.62 -6.70 -4.10
N GLY A 31 10.69 -6.29 -4.98
CA GLY A 31 9.96 -5.04 -4.84
C GLY A 31 8.69 -5.12 -4.00
N VAL A 32 8.05 -6.30 -3.89
CA VAL A 32 6.72 -6.42 -3.25
C VAL A 32 6.71 -7.53 -2.19
N LEU A 33 7.12 -8.74 -2.54
CA LEU A 33 7.03 -9.90 -1.63
C LEU A 33 7.92 -9.73 -0.40
N ASN A 34 9.21 -9.46 -0.60
CA ASN A 34 10.17 -9.30 0.50
C ASN A 34 9.78 -8.20 1.49
N PRO A 35 9.50 -6.94 1.07
CA PRO A 35 9.10 -5.89 2.01
C PRO A 35 7.77 -6.17 2.71
N CYS A 36 6.82 -6.83 2.04
CA CYS A 36 5.54 -7.20 2.64
C CYS A 36 5.71 -8.29 3.72
N LEU A 37 6.47 -9.35 3.43
CA LEU A 37 6.77 -10.41 4.40
C LEU A 37 7.54 -9.87 5.61
N LEU A 38 8.57 -9.04 5.39
CA LEU A 38 9.35 -8.44 6.48
C LEU A 38 8.48 -7.56 7.40
N SER A 39 7.56 -6.77 6.83
CA SER A 39 6.67 -5.90 7.62
C SER A 39 5.74 -6.73 8.52
N ILE A 40 5.09 -7.75 7.96
CA ILE A 40 4.16 -8.60 8.72
C ILE A 40 4.90 -9.43 9.77
N TRP A 41 5.99 -10.10 9.39
CA TRP A 41 6.77 -10.91 10.33
C TRP A 41 7.43 -10.07 11.42
N GLY A 42 7.96 -8.91 11.08
CA GLY A 42 8.61 -8.01 12.02
C GLY A 42 7.66 -7.58 13.15
N VAL A 43 6.47 -7.07 12.80
CA VAL A 43 5.51 -6.58 13.80
C VAL A 43 4.85 -7.75 14.56
N MET A 44 4.46 -8.83 13.88
CA MET A 44 3.76 -9.93 14.53
C MET A 44 4.67 -10.73 15.47
N LEU A 45 5.89 -11.11 15.03
CA LEU A 45 6.77 -11.97 15.83
C LEU A 45 7.45 -11.22 16.98
N PHE A 46 7.86 -9.97 16.80
CA PHE A 46 8.57 -9.22 17.85
C PHE A 46 7.63 -8.49 18.82
N LEU A 47 6.56 -7.85 18.32
CA LEU A 47 5.73 -6.97 19.15
C LEU A 47 4.50 -7.69 19.73
N ARG A 48 3.91 -8.63 19.00
CA ARG A 48 2.56 -9.11 19.30
C ARG A 48 2.53 -10.52 19.89
N MET A 49 3.24 -11.47 19.28
CA MET A 49 3.26 -12.89 19.70
C MET A 49 3.73 -13.11 21.15
N PRO A 50 4.80 -12.45 21.66
CA PRO A 50 5.25 -12.67 23.03
C PRO A 50 4.21 -12.20 24.07
N TRP A 51 3.53 -11.10 23.78
CA TRP A 51 2.53 -10.51 24.69
C TRP A 51 1.22 -11.32 24.70
N ILE A 52 0.74 -11.76 23.53
CA ILE A 52 -0.48 -12.56 23.41
C ILE A 52 -0.33 -13.94 24.04
N VAL A 53 0.80 -14.61 23.80
CA VAL A 53 1.07 -15.93 24.40
C VAL A 53 1.21 -15.82 25.92
N GLY A 54 1.77 -14.72 26.42
CA GLY A 54 1.92 -14.46 27.85
C GLY A 54 0.62 -14.16 28.61
N GLN A 55 -0.44 -13.71 27.94
CA GLN A 55 -1.74 -13.40 28.57
C GLN A 55 -2.83 -14.44 28.29
N ALA A 56 -2.94 -14.91 27.05
CA ALA A 56 -4.04 -15.78 26.61
C ALA A 56 -3.66 -17.28 26.57
N GLY A 57 -2.38 -17.62 26.71
CA GLY A 57 -1.90 -19.00 26.56
C GLY A 57 -1.90 -19.48 25.11
N ILE A 58 -1.42 -20.71 24.89
CA ILE A 58 -1.05 -21.21 23.55
C ILE A 58 -2.27 -21.51 22.67
N PHE A 59 -3.35 -22.05 23.26
CA PHE A 59 -4.54 -22.46 22.51
C PHE A 59 -5.31 -21.25 21.96
N ASP A 60 -5.57 -20.24 22.79
CA ASP A 60 -6.26 -19.02 22.37
C ASP A 60 -5.40 -18.18 21.40
N SER A 61 -4.09 -18.18 21.58
CA SER A 61 -3.17 -17.50 20.64
C SER A 61 -3.28 -18.08 19.22
N ILE A 62 -3.38 -19.40 19.08
CA ILE A 62 -3.56 -20.06 17.78
C ILE A 62 -4.89 -19.65 17.12
N LEU A 63 -5.96 -19.59 17.89
CA LEU A 63 -7.28 -19.18 17.40
C LEU A 63 -7.30 -17.72 16.93
N ILE A 64 -6.67 -16.82 17.70
CA ILE A 64 -6.52 -15.41 17.34
C ILE A 64 -5.70 -15.25 16.05
N ILE A 65 -4.59 -15.98 15.91
CA ILE A 65 -3.77 -15.95 14.69
C ILE A 65 -4.59 -16.42 13.49
N PHE A 66 -5.37 -17.48 13.63
CA PHE A 66 -6.20 -18.00 12.54
C PHE A 66 -7.23 -16.98 12.05
N ILE A 67 -7.94 -16.32 12.96
CA ILE A 67 -8.92 -15.28 12.61
C ILE A 67 -8.21 -14.07 11.97
N SER A 68 -7.06 -13.67 12.52
CA SER A 68 -6.27 -12.57 11.97
C SER A 68 -5.82 -12.85 10.53
N LEU A 69 -5.35 -14.07 10.25
CA LEU A 69 -4.96 -14.49 8.90
C LEU A 69 -6.15 -14.45 7.93
N ILE A 70 -7.35 -14.85 8.35
CA ILE A 70 -8.56 -14.74 7.52
C ILE A 70 -8.84 -13.28 7.14
N ILE A 71 -8.79 -12.36 8.12
CA ILE A 71 -9.03 -10.94 7.88
C ILE A 71 -7.98 -10.38 6.90
N ILE A 72 -6.70 -10.70 7.13
CA ILE A 72 -5.59 -10.27 6.26
C ILE A 72 -5.83 -10.76 4.82
N VAL A 73 -6.18 -12.03 4.63
CA VAL A 73 -6.45 -12.59 3.29
C VAL A 73 -7.60 -11.85 2.60
N ILE A 74 -8.70 -11.57 3.30
CA ILE A 74 -9.84 -10.84 2.73
C ILE A 74 -9.43 -9.41 2.32
N THR A 75 -8.69 -8.70 3.18
CA THR A 75 -8.21 -7.34 2.88
C THR A 75 -7.23 -7.34 1.70
N THR A 76 -6.26 -8.26 1.67
CA THR A 76 -5.30 -8.37 0.57
C THR A 76 -5.99 -8.73 -0.74
N PHE A 77 -7.01 -9.60 -0.70
CA PHE A 77 -7.81 -9.93 -1.88
C PHE A 77 -8.56 -8.71 -2.43
N SER A 78 -9.16 -7.90 -1.55
CA SER A 78 -9.79 -6.63 -1.93
C SER A 78 -8.79 -5.66 -2.56
N LEU A 79 -7.59 -5.54 -1.97
CA LEU A 79 -6.55 -4.67 -2.50
C LEU A 79 -6.04 -5.13 -3.88
N SER A 80 -5.95 -6.44 -4.09
CA SER A 80 -5.61 -7.01 -5.40
C SER A 80 -6.65 -6.65 -6.46
N ALA A 81 -7.95 -6.69 -6.12
CA ALA A 81 -9.01 -6.26 -7.02
C ALA A 81 -8.90 -4.76 -7.38
N ILE A 82 -8.57 -3.89 -6.42
CA ILE A 82 -8.34 -2.45 -6.68
C ILE A 82 -7.15 -2.27 -7.64
N SER A 83 -6.05 -2.98 -7.41
CA SER A 83 -4.84 -2.89 -8.26
C SER A 83 -5.06 -3.39 -9.71
N THR A 84 -6.02 -4.30 -9.92
CA THR A 84 -6.37 -4.83 -11.24
C THR A 84 -7.25 -3.89 -12.06
N ASN A 85 -8.02 -3.01 -11.42
CA ASN A 85 -8.98 -2.13 -12.12
C ASN A 85 -8.39 -0.76 -12.54
N GLY A 86 -7.23 -0.36 -12.01
CA GLY A 86 -6.60 0.94 -12.31
C GLY A 86 -5.56 0.91 -13.43
N ARG A 87 -5.53 1.93 -14.31
CA ARG A 87 -4.37 2.17 -15.19
C ARG A 87 -3.18 2.66 -14.34
N VAL A 88 -2.26 1.75 -14.05
CA VAL A 88 -1.07 2.00 -13.25
C VAL A 88 -0.12 2.92 -14.03
N LYS A 89 -0.13 4.22 -13.70
CA LYS A 89 1.00 5.12 -13.98
C LYS A 89 1.93 5.08 -12.74
N GLY A 90 3.23 5.35 -12.91
CA GLY A 90 4.23 5.24 -11.84
C GLY A 90 3.85 6.07 -10.61
N GLY A 91 3.40 5.40 -9.56
CA GLY A 91 2.97 6.02 -8.30
C GLY A 91 2.71 4.95 -7.24
N GLY A 92 2.86 5.30 -5.96
CA GLY A 92 2.66 4.39 -4.83
C GLY A 92 1.18 4.07 -4.55
N LEU A 93 0.92 3.41 -3.41
CA LEU A 93 -0.41 2.93 -3.04
C LEU A 93 -1.50 4.04 -3.05
N TYR A 94 -1.20 5.22 -2.51
CA TYR A 94 -2.12 6.36 -2.50
C TYR A 94 -2.54 6.82 -3.91
N PHE A 95 -1.59 6.80 -4.85
CA PHE A 95 -1.84 7.20 -6.23
C PHE A 95 -2.78 6.21 -6.95
N ILE A 96 -2.66 4.92 -6.65
CA ILE A 96 -3.53 3.87 -7.20
C ILE A 96 -4.95 3.99 -6.63
N ILE A 97 -5.09 4.25 -5.33
CA ILE A 97 -6.40 4.32 -4.66
C ILE A 97 -7.16 5.59 -5.06
N SER A 98 -6.52 6.76 -5.04
CA SER A 98 -7.15 8.04 -5.38
C SER A 98 -7.70 8.08 -6.81
N ARG A 99 -7.05 7.37 -7.74
CA ARG A 99 -7.53 7.23 -9.12
C ARG A 99 -8.67 6.22 -9.28
N SER A 100 -8.72 5.20 -8.44
CA SER A 100 -9.71 4.11 -8.54
C SER A 100 -11.01 4.42 -7.79
N ILE A 101 -10.94 5.19 -6.70
CA ILE A 101 -12.08 5.44 -5.78
C ILE A 101 -12.45 6.93 -5.70
N GLY A 102 -11.66 7.82 -6.30
CA GLY A 102 -11.87 9.27 -6.29
C GLY A 102 -11.09 9.99 -5.17
N PRO A 103 -10.86 11.30 -5.31
CA PRO A 103 -9.96 12.07 -4.43
C PRO A 103 -10.47 12.16 -2.98
N GLU A 104 -11.79 12.15 -2.77
CA GLU A 104 -12.40 12.29 -1.44
C GLU A 104 -12.09 11.10 -0.53
N ILE A 105 -12.28 9.87 -1.02
CA ILE A 105 -12.02 8.65 -0.23
C ILE A 105 -10.51 8.35 -0.17
N GLY A 106 -9.77 8.64 -1.26
CA GLY A 106 -8.31 8.50 -1.26
C GLY A 106 -7.63 9.36 -0.20
N ALA A 107 -8.04 10.62 -0.05
CA ALA A 107 -7.49 11.54 0.95
C ALA A 107 -7.75 11.08 2.39
N SER A 108 -8.97 10.61 2.70
CA SER A 108 -9.30 10.14 4.04
C SER A 108 -8.51 8.89 4.46
N ILE A 109 -8.33 7.91 3.56
CA ILE A 109 -7.50 6.72 3.84
C ILE A 109 -6.02 7.08 3.96
N GLY A 110 -5.52 8.09 3.23
CA GLY A 110 -4.12 8.49 3.30
C GLY A 110 -3.74 9.26 4.56
N ILE A 111 -4.72 9.86 5.26
CA ILE A 111 -4.51 10.61 6.51
C ILE A 111 -4.62 9.70 7.75
N LEU A 112 -5.44 8.64 7.66
CA LEU A 112 -5.61 7.61 8.69
C LEU A 112 -4.39 6.70 8.82
#